data_AF-A0A564G0D9-F1
#
_entry.id   AF-A0A564G0D9-F1
#
_cell.length_a   1.000
_cell.length_b   1.000
_cell.length_c   1.000
_cell.angle_alpha   90.00
_cell.angle_beta   90.00
_cell.angle_gamma   90.00
#
_symmetry.space_group_name_H-M   'P 1'
#
loop_
_entity.id
_entity.type
_entity.pdbx_description
1 polymer ?
#
loop_
_entity_poly.entity_id
_entity_poly.type
_entity_poly.pdbx_seq_one_letter_code
_entity_poly.pdbx_strand_id
1 'polypeptide(L)'
;MDERRKADLFTKDDLARFLGLAFVVLGSCTVILFVLGCGSRVVVFANRSDAIMSAGMIIAPIVTSVASGGLLWLYEVPDGPTHMTTFEFVKAYPPIAFVLVVGGLWWAWSILGTLISSIRHNGLIIGSLVAIMKVGAVVSLLIVGWAALINYDDEGNLNHYTAKFFIFMALAWFAAKFVNGKRVRRRMLNVSGSLSG
;
A
#
# COMPACT_ATOMS: atom_id res chain seq x y z
N MET A 1 21.68 -9.44 -33.48
CA MET A 1 21.99 -8.14 -32.83
C MET A 1 20.73 -7.28 -32.66
N ASP A 2 19.56 -7.89 -32.41
CA ASP A 2 18.25 -7.20 -32.54
C ASP A 2 17.27 -7.47 -31.38
N GLU A 3 17.50 -8.50 -30.54
CA GLU A 3 16.68 -8.72 -29.33
C GLU A 3 17.20 -8.00 -28.08
N ARG A 4 18.52 -7.90 -27.89
CA ARG A 4 19.10 -7.12 -26.77
C ARG A 4 18.73 -5.64 -26.83
N ARG A 5 18.57 -5.09 -28.04
CA ARG A 5 18.18 -3.69 -28.26
C ARG A 5 16.69 -3.41 -28.01
N LYS A 6 15.84 -4.44 -28.10
CA LYS A 6 14.40 -4.35 -27.76
C LYS A 6 14.17 -4.54 -26.27
N ALA A 7 14.97 -5.37 -25.60
CA ALA A 7 14.98 -5.51 -24.14
C ALA A 7 15.47 -4.22 -23.45
N ASP A 8 16.43 -3.50 -24.05
CA ASP A 8 16.91 -2.20 -23.56
C ASP A 8 15.96 -1.02 -23.84
N LEU A 9 15.01 -1.17 -24.77
CA LEU A 9 14.01 -0.13 -25.04
C LEU A 9 12.83 -0.17 -24.04
N PHE A 10 12.52 -1.37 -23.50
CA PHE A 10 11.44 -1.58 -22.53
C PHE A 10 11.82 -1.20 -21.09
N THR A 11 13.05 -0.72 -20.85
CA THR A 11 13.65 -0.81 -19.50
C THR A 11 13.69 0.50 -18.72
N LYS A 12 13.78 1.67 -19.38
CA LYS A 12 13.86 2.96 -18.66
C LYS A 12 12.68 3.88 -18.92
N ASP A 13 12.31 4.10 -20.18
CA ASP A 13 11.20 4.99 -20.53
C ASP A 13 9.85 4.42 -20.10
N ASP A 14 9.65 3.11 -20.26
CA ASP A 14 8.44 2.44 -19.79
C ASP A 14 8.38 2.39 -18.26
N LEU A 15 9.50 2.15 -17.58
CA LEU A 15 9.58 2.23 -16.12
C LEU A 15 9.23 3.63 -15.62
N ALA A 16 9.77 4.68 -16.24
CA ALA A 16 9.45 6.07 -15.90
C ALA A 16 7.96 6.38 -16.13
N ARG A 17 7.35 5.87 -17.21
CA ARG A 17 5.90 6.00 -17.45
C ARG A 17 5.06 5.27 -16.41
N PHE A 18 5.42 4.04 -16.05
CA PHE A 18 4.74 3.28 -15.00
C PHE A 18 4.84 3.99 -13.64
N LEU A 19 5.99 4.58 -13.31
CA LEU A 19 6.18 5.36 -12.10
C LEU A 19 5.39 6.66 -12.11
N GLY A 20 5.36 7.36 -13.25
CA GLY A 20 4.52 8.53 -13.44
C GLY A 20 3.04 8.22 -13.23
N LEU A 21 2.54 7.12 -13.82
CA LEU A 21 1.17 6.65 -13.61
C LEU A 21 0.91 6.29 -12.14
N ALA A 22 1.81 5.55 -11.49
CA ALA A 22 1.69 5.21 -10.08
C ALA A 22 1.64 6.48 -9.19
N PHE A 23 2.45 7.48 -9.48
CA PHE A 23 2.46 8.76 -8.76
C PHE A 23 1.14 9.54 -8.95
N VAL A 24 0.61 9.58 -10.16
CA VAL A 24 -0.68 10.20 -10.47
C VAL A 24 -1.83 9.48 -9.77
N VAL A 25 -1.83 8.14 -9.75
CA VAL A 25 -2.83 7.35 -9.02
C VAL A 25 -2.72 7.59 -7.51
N LEU A 26 -1.51 7.57 -6.96
CA LEU A 26 -1.26 7.87 -5.54
C LEU A 26 -1.81 9.26 -5.18
N GLY A 27 -1.44 10.29 -5.94
CA GLY A 27 -1.86 11.67 -5.69
C GLY A 27 -3.37 11.84 -5.82
N SER A 28 -3.97 11.36 -6.92
CA SER A 28 -5.41 11.48 -7.17
C SER A 28 -6.24 10.73 -6.13
N CYS A 29 -5.91 9.47 -5.80
CA CYS A 29 -6.61 8.72 -4.77
C CYS A 29 -6.48 9.39 -3.39
N THR A 30 -5.29 9.88 -3.05
CA THR A 30 -5.06 10.57 -1.77
C THR A 30 -5.88 11.87 -1.67
N VAL A 31 -5.90 12.68 -2.74
CA VAL A 31 -6.68 13.93 -2.78
C VAL A 31 -8.18 13.65 -2.74
N ILE A 32 -8.68 12.66 -3.49
CA ILE A 32 -10.11 12.32 -3.47
C ILE A 32 -10.51 11.79 -2.08
N LEU A 33 -9.75 10.87 -1.50
CA LEU A 33 -9.97 10.40 -0.13
C LEU A 33 -9.88 11.55 0.88
N PHE A 34 -9.03 12.55 0.62
CA PHE A 34 -8.94 13.75 1.44
C PHE A 34 -10.20 14.59 1.41
N VAL A 35 -10.69 14.91 0.22
CA VAL A 35 -11.93 15.67 0.04
C VAL A 35 -13.12 14.92 0.63
N LEU A 36 -13.24 13.62 0.36
CA LEU A 36 -14.30 12.77 0.91
C LEU A 36 -14.22 12.65 2.44
N GLY A 37 -13.01 12.53 2.98
CA GLY A 37 -12.77 12.44 4.42
C GLY A 37 -13.03 13.74 5.16
N CYS A 38 -12.81 14.91 4.54
CA CYS A 38 -13.20 16.21 5.09
C CYS A 38 -14.73 16.41 5.07
N GLY A 39 -15.43 15.73 4.15
CA GLY A 39 -16.88 15.74 4.06
C GLY A 39 -17.58 15.11 5.26
N SER A 40 -18.88 15.40 5.42
CA SER A 40 -19.71 14.84 6.50
C SER A 40 -20.46 13.56 6.11
N ARG A 41 -20.36 13.10 4.86
CA ARG A 41 -21.17 12.00 4.31
C ARG A 41 -20.42 10.67 4.16
N VAL A 42 -19.08 10.69 4.13
CA VAL A 42 -18.26 9.50 3.86
C VAL A 42 -17.31 9.23 5.02
N VAL A 43 -17.27 7.97 5.45
CA VAL A 43 -16.38 7.45 6.49
C VAL A 43 -15.16 6.85 5.84
N VAL A 44 -14.03 7.56 5.90
CA VAL A 44 -12.74 7.07 5.39
C VAL A 44 -12.12 6.10 6.39
N PHE A 45 -11.95 6.46 7.66
CA PHE A 45 -11.64 5.48 8.71
C PHE A 45 -12.70 5.50 9.79
N ALA A 46 -13.33 4.35 10.03
CA ALA A 46 -14.35 4.22 11.04
C ALA A 46 -13.75 4.38 12.44
N ASN A 47 -12.69 3.61 12.71
CA ASN A 47 -12.05 3.48 14.02
C ASN A 47 -10.53 3.37 13.86
N ARG A 48 -9.78 3.44 14.98
CA ARG A 48 -8.33 3.18 14.96
C ARG A 48 -7.99 1.77 14.44
N SER A 49 -8.80 0.76 14.74
CA SER A 49 -8.62 -0.60 14.23
C SER A 49 -8.70 -0.67 12.70
N ASP A 50 -9.58 0.12 12.09
CA ASP A 50 -9.72 0.19 10.63
C ASP A 50 -8.50 0.84 9.98
N ALA A 51 -8.00 1.92 10.60
CA ALA A 51 -6.75 2.57 10.19
C ALA A 51 -5.54 1.64 10.33
N ILE A 52 -5.43 0.88 11.42
CA ILE A 52 -4.34 -0.11 11.61
C ILE A 52 -4.43 -1.21 10.57
N MET A 53 -5.63 -1.69 10.25
CA MET A 53 -5.81 -2.73 9.24
C MET A 53 -5.44 -2.23 7.85
N SER A 54 -5.78 -0.98 7.51
CA SER A 54 -5.29 -0.37 6.27
C SER A 54 -3.78 -0.11 6.28
N ALA A 55 -3.19 0.24 7.43
CA ALA A 55 -1.74 0.32 7.58
C ALA A 55 -1.06 -1.04 7.40
N GLY A 56 -1.75 -2.13 7.78
CA GLY A 56 -1.33 -3.52 7.52
C GLY A 56 -1.09 -3.80 6.04
N MET A 57 -1.78 -3.11 5.13
CA MET A 57 -1.53 -3.24 3.68
C MET A 57 -0.14 -2.73 3.26
N ILE A 58 0.49 -1.86 4.04
CA ILE A 58 1.87 -1.37 3.84
C ILE A 58 2.85 -2.15 4.72
N ILE A 59 2.50 -2.38 5.99
CA ILE A 59 3.38 -3.00 6.97
C ILE A 59 3.64 -4.47 6.61
N ALA A 60 2.61 -5.23 6.21
CA ALA A 60 2.75 -6.65 5.91
C ALA A 60 3.79 -6.93 4.81
N PRO A 61 3.75 -6.30 3.61
CA PRO A 61 4.77 -6.54 2.59
C PRO A 61 6.17 -6.11 3.06
N ILE A 62 6.32 -4.98 3.77
CA ILE A 62 7.62 -4.55 4.29
C ILE A 62 8.20 -5.57 5.28
N VAL A 63 7.42 -5.97 6.29
CA VAL A 63 7.86 -6.96 7.30
C VAL A 63 8.18 -8.30 6.65
N THR A 64 7.37 -8.71 5.67
CA THR A 64 7.58 -9.97 4.94
C THR A 64 8.87 -9.91 4.13
N SER A 65 9.15 -8.81 3.42
CA SER A 65 10.38 -8.62 2.66
C SER A 65 11.62 -8.55 3.54
N VAL A 66 11.55 -7.86 4.69
CA VAL A 66 12.67 -7.80 5.64
C VAL A 66 12.93 -9.17 6.27
N ALA A 67 11.88 -9.90 6.67
CA ALA A 67 12.01 -11.22 7.26
C ALA A 67 12.53 -12.26 6.25
N SER A 68 12.01 -12.27 5.02
CA SER A 68 12.49 -13.18 3.97
C SER A 68 13.92 -12.85 3.55
N GLY A 69 14.25 -11.57 3.38
CA GLY A 69 15.61 -11.11 3.08
C GLY A 69 16.61 -11.44 4.19
N GLY A 70 16.22 -11.25 5.46
CA GLY A 70 17.04 -11.62 6.60
C GLY A 70 17.30 -13.13 6.70
N LEU A 71 16.29 -13.95 6.39
CA LEU A 71 16.45 -15.40 6.32
C LEU A 71 17.36 -15.81 5.16
N LEU A 72 17.20 -15.21 3.97
CA LEU A 72 18.08 -15.47 2.82
C LEU A 72 19.55 -15.16 3.16
N TRP A 73 19.80 -14.06 3.87
CA TRP A 73 21.13 -13.68 4.33
C TRP A 73 21.68 -14.67 5.37
N LEU A 74 20.88 -15.09 6.35
CA LEU A 74 21.29 -16.00 7.42
C LEU A 74 21.61 -17.42 6.91
N TYR A 75 20.86 -17.90 5.91
CA TYR A 75 21.04 -19.23 5.35
C TYR A 75 22.11 -19.29 4.24
N GLU A 76 22.81 -18.17 3.97
CA GLU A 76 23.81 -18.04 2.90
C GLU A 76 23.36 -18.74 1.61
N VAL A 77 22.11 -18.49 1.23
CA VAL A 77 21.49 -19.15 0.09
C VAL A 77 22.35 -18.87 -1.14
N PRO A 78 23.02 -19.89 -1.73
CA PRO A 78 23.80 -19.69 -2.94
C PRO A 78 22.88 -19.13 -4.00
N ASP A 79 23.40 -18.31 -4.93
CA ASP A 79 22.65 -17.89 -6.12
C ASP A 79 22.05 -19.13 -6.77
N GLY A 80 20.78 -19.39 -6.45
CA GLY A 80 20.12 -20.63 -6.78
C GLY A 80 20.03 -20.76 -8.29
N PRO A 81 19.81 -21.98 -8.83
CA PRO A 81 19.59 -22.12 -10.26
C PRO A 81 18.50 -21.14 -10.69
N THR A 82 18.78 -20.36 -11.74
CA THR A 82 17.95 -19.26 -12.28
C THR A 82 16.52 -19.68 -12.62
N HIS A 83 16.25 -20.98 -12.62
CA HIS A 83 14.97 -21.61 -12.89
C HIS A 83 14.68 -22.71 -11.85
N MET A 84 14.47 -22.33 -10.59
CA MET A 84 13.93 -23.23 -9.58
C MET A 84 12.39 -23.15 -9.61
N THR A 85 11.70 -24.29 -9.66
CA THR A 85 10.23 -24.29 -9.57
C THR A 85 9.77 -23.89 -8.18
N THR A 86 8.55 -23.38 -8.04
CA THR A 86 7.98 -23.02 -6.73
C THR A 86 8.04 -24.17 -5.73
N PHE A 87 7.81 -25.41 -6.19
CA PHE A 87 7.86 -26.59 -5.34
C PHE A 87 9.28 -26.92 -4.86
N GLU A 88 10.28 -26.79 -5.72
CA GLU A 88 11.69 -26.96 -5.34
C GLU A 88 12.15 -25.87 -4.37
N PHE A 89 11.71 -24.62 -4.56
CA PHE A 89 11.99 -23.52 -3.65
C PHE A 89 11.44 -23.79 -2.24
N VAL A 90 10.19 -24.27 -2.15
CA VAL A 90 9.56 -24.60 -0.86
C VAL A 90 10.32 -25.73 -0.14
N LYS A 91 10.82 -26.72 -0.90
CA LYS A 91 11.61 -27.82 -0.34
C LYS A 91 13.01 -27.38 0.11
N ALA A 92 13.67 -26.53 -0.67
CA ALA A 92 15.01 -26.04 -0.39
C ALA A 92 15.02 -25.02 0.76
N TYR A 93 14.00 -24.15 0.82
CA TYR A 93 13.93 -23.03 1.77
C TYR A 93 12.59 -22.97 2.52
N PRO A 94 12.21 -24.00 3.30
CA PRO A 94 10.92 -24.05 3.97
C PRO A 94 10.63 -22.86 4.91
N PRO A 95 11.59 -22.32 5.69
CA PRO A 95 11.33 -21.15 6.53
C PRO A 95 10.99 -19.89 5.73
N ILE A 96 11.68 -19.66 4.60
CA ILE A 96 11.44 -18.49 3.74
C ILE A 96 10.07 -18.62 3.08
N ALA A 97 9.75 -19.80 2.56
CA ALA A 97 8.42 -20.08 2.00
C ALA A 97 7.30 -19.87 3.03
N PHE A 98 7.51 -20.31 4.27
CA PHE A 98 6.55 -20.10 5.36
C PHE A 98 6.32 -18.60 5.63
N VAL A 99 7.38 -17.79 5.72
CA VAL A 99 7.28 -16.34 5.91
C VAL A 99 6.51 -15.68 4.77
N LEU A 100 6.80 -16.05 3.52
CA LEU A 100 6.10 -15.53 2.34
C LEU A 100 4.60 -15.86 2.37
N VAL A 101 4.23 -17.08 2.75
CA VAL A 101 2.83 -17.51 2.85
C VAL A 101 2.10 -16.76 3.98
N VAL A 102 2.68 -16.72 5.18
CA VAL A 102 2.07 -16.02 6.33
C VAL A 102 1.95 -14.52 6.04
N GLY A 103 2.99 -13.92 5.46
CA GLY A 103 2.99 -12.52 5.03
C GLY A 103 1.91 -12.24 3.98
N GLY A 104 1.77 -13.10 2.98
CA GLY A 104 0.74 -13.00 1.94
C GLY A 104 -0.67 -13.11 2.52
N LEU A 105 -0.91 -14.04 3.45
CA LEU A 105 -2.19 -14.18 4.14
C LEU A 105 -2.52 -12.95 5.00
N TRP A 106 -1.54 -12.40 5.72
CA TRP A 106 -1.73 -11.18 6.51
C TRP A 106 -2.05 -9.97 5.61
N TRP A 107 -1.38 -9.87 4.46
CA TRP A 107 -1.66 -8.82 3.49
C TRP A 107 -3.07 -8.95 2.89
N ALA A 108 -3.46 -10.15 2.48
CA ALA A 108 -4.80 -10.44 1.98
C ALA A 108 -5.88 -10.11 3.04
N TRP A 109 -5.64 -10.49 4.29
CA TRP A 109 -6.53 -10.15 5.41
C TRP A 109 -6.69 -8.63 5.59
N SER A 110 -5.60 -7.88 5.47
CA SER A 110 -5.60 -6.41 5.58
C SER A 110 -6.41 -5.74 4.46
N ILE A 111 -6.31 -6.27 3.24
CA ILE A 111 -7.09 -5.81 2.07
C ILE A 111 -8.58 -6.13 2.26
N LEU A 112 -8.91 -7.39 2.54
CA LEU A 112 -10.29 -7.84 2.73
C LEU A 112 -10.97 -7.09 3.87
N GLY A 113 -10.26 -6.94 4.99
CA GLY A 113 -10.76 -6.18 6.12
C GLY A 113 -11.04 -4.72 5.76
N THR A 114 -10.14 -4.06 5.01
CA THR A 114 -10.35 -2.67 4.56
C THR A 114 -11.56 -2.56 3.63
N LEU A 115 -11.77 -3.54 2.76
CA LEU A 115 -12.93 -3.62 1.86
C LEU A 115 -14.23 -3.77 2.66
N ILE A 116 -14.30 -4.77 3.53
CA ILE A 116 -15.48 -5.07 4.37
C ILE A 116 -15.82 -3.87 5.25
N SER A 117 -14.82 -3.27 5.89
CA SER A 117 -15.01 -2.11 6.76
C SER A 117 -15.55 -0.90 5.98
N SER A 118 -15.00 -0.62 4.80
CA SER A 118 -15.43 0.50 3.96
C SER A 118 -16.87 0.31 3.46
N ILE A 119 -17.25 -0.90 3.04
CA ILE A 119 -18.62 -1.26 2.63
C ILE A 119 -19.60 -1.14 3.80
N ARG A 120 -19.23 -1.67 4.98
CA ARG A 120 -20.10 -1.67 6.16
C ARG A 120 -20.48 -0.25 6.62
N HIS A 121 -19.59 0.73 6.46
CA HIS A 121 -19.80 2.09 6.98
C HIS A 121 -20.34 3.09 5.95
N ASN A 122 -20.20 2.81 4.65
CA ASN A 122 -20.60 3.73 3.58
C ASN A 122 -21.69 3.17 2.64
N GLY A 123 -22.07 1.90 2.81
CA GLY A 123 -22.91 1.17 1.87
C GLY A 123 -22.12 0.58 0.71
N LEU A 124 -22.76 -0.29 -0.09
CA LEU A 124 -22.11 -1.10 -1.12
C LEU A 124 -21.37 -0.26 -2.17
N ILE A 125 -22.03 0.76 -2.73
CA ILE A 125 -21.49 1.54 -3.86
C ILE A 125 -20.36 2.47 -3.38
N ILE A 126 -20.65 3.36 -2.43
CA ILE A 126 -19.67 4.35 -1.94
C ILE A 126 -18.53 3.63 -1.20
N GLY A 127 -18.84 2.59 -0.43
CA GLY A 127 -17.84 1.82 0.30
C GLY A 127 -16.87 1.06 -0.59
N SER A 128 -17.34 0.50 -1.71
CA SER A 128 -16.46 -0.13 -2.70
C SER A 128 -15.54 0.88 -3.36
N LEU A 129 -16.07 2.06 -3.72
CA LEU A 129 -15.26 3.14 -4.33
C LEU A 129 -14.17 3.64 -3.37
N VAL A 130 -14.51 3.85 -2.09
CA VAL A 130 -13.53 4.21 -1.04
C VAL A 130 -12.49 3.12 -0.83
N ALA A 131 -12.90 1.84 -0.83
CA ALA A 131 -11.97 0.73 -0.67
C ALA A 131 -10.98 0.64 -1.83
N ILE A 132 -11.46 0.76 -3.08
CA ILE A 132 -10.59 0.76 -4.27
C ILE A 132 -9.60 1.91 -4.21
N MET A 133 -10.02 3.11 -3.81
CA MET A 133 -9.10 4.24 -3.67
C MET A 133 -8.07 4.03 -2.57
N LYS A 134 -8.44 3.43 -1.43
CA LYS A 134 -7.47 3.09 -0.37
C LYS A 134 -6.44 2.07 -0.86
N VAL A 135 -6.90 1.00 -1.50
CA VAL A 135 -6.03 -0.06 -2.02
C VAL A 135 -5.14 0.50 -3.13
N GLY A 136 -5.70 1.28 -4.07
CA GLY A 136 -4.96 1.94 -5.14
C GLY A 136 -3.87 2.87 -4.61
N ALA A 137 -4.21 3.74 -3.65
CA ALA A 137 -3.21 4.60 -3.00
C ALA A 137 -2.09 3.79 -2.35
N VAL A 138 -2.42 2.72 -1.62
CA VAL A 138 -1.41 1.87 -0.97
C VAL A 138 -0.53 1.14 -1.98
N VAL A 139 -1.11 0.52 -3.00
CA VAL A 139 -0.36 -0.21 -4.04
C VAL A 139 0.55 0.74 -4.80
N SER A 140 0.05 1.91 -5.21
CA SER A 140 0.86 2.94 -5.85
C SER A 140 1.99 3.44 -4.95
N LEU A 141 1.73 3.60 -3.64
CA LEU A 141 2.77 3.96 -2.67
C LEU A 141 3.85 2.88 -2.57
N LEU A 142 3.48 1.60 -2.56
CA LEU A 142 4.43 0.48 -2.53
C LEU A 142 5.27 0.44 -3.81
N ILE A 143 4.66 0.64 -5.00
CA ILE A 143 5.37 0.66 -6.28
C ILE A 143 6.38 1.82 -6.33
N VAL A 144 5.92 3.04 -6.00
CA VAL A 144 6.78 4.23 -6.01
C VAL A 144 7.89 4.10 -4.95
N GLY A 145 7.56 3.60 -3.76
CA GLY A 145 8.52 3.37 -2.68
C GLY A 145 9.58 2.34 -3.07
N TRP A 146 9.18 1.22 -3.67
CA TRP A 146 10.08 0.19 -4.13
C TRP A 146 11.01 0.69 -5.25
N ALA A 147 10.47 1.39 -6.23
CA ALA A 147 11.28 1.97 -7.30
C ALA A 147 12.23 3.07 -6.81
N ALA A 148 11.85 3.81 -5.78
CA ALA A 148 12.70 4.77 -5.11
C ALA A 148 13.85 4.13 -4.32
N LEU A 149 13.71 2.85 -3.92
CA LEU A 149 14.76 2.05 -3.29
C LEU A 149 15.69 1.40 -4.31
N ILE A 150 15.17 0.97 -5.48
CA ILE A 150 15.99 0.34 -6.53
C ILE A 150 16.79 1.36 -7.35
N ASN A 151 16.20 2.50 -7.70
CA ASN A 151 16.90 3.58 -8.43
C ASN A 151 17.82 4.40 -7.49
N TYR A 152 18.41 3.73 -6.51
CA TYR A 152 19.45 4.26 -5.66
C TYR A 152 20.72 4.36 -6.52
N ASP A 153 20.84 5.42 -7.31
CA ASP A 153 22.14 5.83 -7.82
C ASP A 153 22.90 6.54 -6.69
N ASP A 154 24.14 6.13 -6.48
CA ASP A 154 25.12 6.60 -5.48
C ASP A 154 25.52 8.09 -5.63
N GLU A 155 24.65 8.93 -6.19
CA GLU A 155 24.80 10.38 -6.07
C GLU A 155 24.32 10.78 -4.67
N GLY A 156 25.27 10.83 -3.72
CA GLY A 156 25.12 11.08 -2.28
C GLY A 156 24.40 12.38 -1.86
N ASN A 157 23.22 12.65 -2.41
CA ASN A 157 22.42 13.82 -2.15
C ASN A 157 21.43 13.52 -1.02
N LEU A 158 21.85 13.78 0.21
CA LEU A 158 21.07 13.67 1.46
C LEU A 158 19.69 14.36 1.37
N ASN A 159 19.54 15.37 0.51
CA ASN A 159 18.28 16.07 0.27
C ASN A 159 17.19 15.15 -0.33
N HIS A 160 17.57 14.13 -1.09
CA HIS A 160 16.63 13.22 -1.72
C HIS A 160 15.99 12.24 -0.71
N TYR A 161 16.74 11.81 0.31
CA TYR A 161 16.21 11.01 1.44
C TYR A 161 15.26 11.81 2.32
N THR A 162 15.65 13.04 2.60
CA THR A 162 14.86 13.95 3.44
C THR A 162 13.50 14.20 2.78
N ALA A 163 13.47 14.49 1.48
CA ALA A 163 12.22 14.67 0.74
C ALA A 163 11.32 13.42 0.73
N LYS A 164 11.88 12.22 0.49
CA LYS A 164 11.13 10.94 0.52
C LYS A 164 10.57 10.65 1.92
N PHE A 165 11.35 10.87 2.97
CA PHE A 165 10.94 10.69 4.36
C PHE A 165 9.82 11.67 4.75
N PHE A 166 9.94 12.94 4.35
CA PHE A 166 8.90 13.95 4.60
C PHE A 166 7.58 13.63 3.90
N ILE A 167 7.61 13.06 2.69
CA ILE A 167 6.38 12.63 1.99
C ILE A 167 5.71 11.47 2.75
N PHE A 168 6.48 10.46 3.18
CA PHE A 168 5.94 9.36 3.99
C PHE A 168 5.39 9.85 5.33
N MET A 169 6.10 10.77 5.99
CA MET A 169 5.67 11.34 7.27
C MET A 169 4.43 12.23 7.10
N ALA A 170 4.34 12.99 6.01
CA ALA A 170 3.14 13.75 5.65
C ALA A 170 1.95 12.82 5.39
N LEU A 171 2.14 11.74 4.62
CA LEU A 171 1.10 10.73 4.37
C LEU A 171 0.65 10.01 5.65
N ALA A 172 1.58 9.66 6.54
CA ALA A 172 1.27 9.06 7.84
C ALA A 172 0.52 10.04 8.77
N TRP A 173 0.92 11.32 8.75
CA TRP A 173 0.23 12.39 9.47
C TRP A 173 -1.18 12.61 8.94
N PHE A 174 -1.36 12.61 7.60
CA PHE A 174 -2.66 12.64 6.96
C PHE A 174 -3.52 11.45 7.40
N ALA A 175 -2.99 10.22 7.32
CA ALA A 175 -3.68 9.00 7.76
C ALA A 175 -4.17 9.09 9.23
N ALA A 176 -3.34 9.64 10.13
CA ALA A 176 -3.69 9.81 11.54
C ALA A 176 -4.85 10.83 11.76
N LYS A 177 -4.99 11.83 10.88
CA LYS A 177 -6.08 12.81 10.93
C LYS A 177 -7.41 12.32 10.34
N PHE A 178 -7.42 11.20 9.62
CA PHE A 178 -8.61 10.68 8.93
C PHE A 178 -9.54 9.78 9.77
N VAL A 179 -9.33 9.64 11.08
CA VAL A 179 -10.26 8.92 11.97
C VAL A 179 -11.53 9.75 12.18
N ASN A 180 -12.41 9.76 11.17
CA ASN A 180 -13.59 10.62 11.09
C ASN A 180 -14.92 9.90 11.40
N GLY A 181 -14.91 8.59 11.64
CA GLY A 181 -16.13 7.81 11.92
C GLY A 181 -17.00 8.37 13.06
N LYS A 182 -16.38 8.85 14.15
CA LYS A 182 -17.12 9.47 15.28
C LYS A 182 -17.74 10.83 14.94
N ARG A 183 -17.14 11.62 14.03
CA ARG A 183 -17.65 12.93 13.61
C ARG A 183 -18.82 12.77 12.65
N VAL A 184 -18.70 11.86 11.69
CA VAL A 184 -19.76 11.58 10.70
C VAL A 184 -21.00 11.00 11.38
N ARG A 185 -20.83 9.99 12.25
CA ARG A 185 -21.96 9.35 12.95
C ARG A 185 -22.74 10.32 13.85
N ARG A 186 -22.06 11.28 14.52
CA ARG A 186 -22.73 12.32 15.32
C ARG A 186 -23.57 13.28 14.48
N ARG A 187 -23.09 13.66 13.29
CA ARG A 187 -23.85 14.57 12.41
C ARG A 187 -25.06 13.91 11.79
N MET A 188 -24.96 12.63 11.41
CA MET A 188 -26.12 11.85 10.93
C MET A 188 -27.23 11.81 11.99
N LEU A 189 -26.89 11.55 13.25
CA LEU A 189 -27.86 11.54 14.35
C LEU A 189 -28.49 12.92 14.61
N ASN A 190 -27.71 14.00 14.55
CA ASN A 190 -28.24 15.36 14.76
C ASN A 190 -29.19 15.81 13.63
N VAL A 191 -28.94 15.40 12.38
CA VAL A 191 -29.84 15.72 11.25
C VAL A 191 -31.14 14.92 11.35
N SER A 192 -31.08 13.66 11.79
CA SER A 192 -32.30 12.87 12.03
C SER A 192 -33.13 13.42 13.19
N GLY A 193 -32.50 13.97 14.22
CA GLY A 193 -33.20 14.57 15.38
C GLY A 193 -33.81 15.95 15.11
N SER A 194 -33.33 16.71 14.12
CA SER A 194 -33.90 18.02 13.76
C SER A 194 -35.08 17.92 12.79
N LEU A 195 -35.37 16.73 12.27
CA LEU A 195 -36.53 16.45 11.41
C LEU A 195 -37.69 15.82 12.20
N SER A 196 -37.50 15.54 13.50
CA SER A 196 -38.49 14.92 14.38
C SER A 196 -38.99 15.86 15.50
N GLY A 197 -38.69 17.16 15.42
CA GLY A 197 -39.25 18.21 16.30
C GLY A 197 -39.87 19.31 15.46
#